data_AF-A0A915N783-F1
#
_entry.id   AF-A0A915N783-F1
#
_cell.length_a   1.000
_cell.length_b   1.000
_cell.length_c   1.000
_cell.angle_alpha   90.00
_cell.angle_beta   90.00
_cell.angle_gamma   90.00
#
_symmetry.space_group_name_H-M   'P 1'
#
loop_
_entity.id
_entity.type
_entity.pdbx_description
1 polymer ?
#
loop_
_entity_poly.entity_id
_entity_poly.type
_entity_poly.pdbx_seq_one_letter_code
_entity_poly.pdbx_strand_id
1 'polypeptide(L)'
;MIGTFEPIKFGILAGKEIGIYEQSLFENDGEIASLAIAKNIATKLNEKKIDDAFSIYNLDVVVQRLLQWREMLPRIKPFYAVKCNNDPILLKLLADLGCGFDCASRGEIDQIITNGLTNADNIIYANPCKTRKYIQHADKLGVRRMTFDSLEELIKIKENHSSPELILRISVSDPTAQCPLATKFGCDPLIEGPILIKKASQLNLKIIGISFHVGSGCRDPKAFNLAICACKKLFDIGIMEGHSMNLLDIGGGFPGQDNEQITFFEIVKIIQNSLNEHFPVSNNIEIIAEPGRYFASSLVSLCTNLISVTKVSAFRPKFLEFYL
;
A
#
# COMPACT_ATOMS: atom_id res chain seq x y z
N MET A 1 -18.57 -36.91 1.58
CA MET A 1 -17.31 -37.19 0.86
C MET A 1 -16.53 -35.90 0.87
N ILE A 2 -15.47 -35.81 1.65
CA ILE A 2 -14.57 -34.66 1.56
C ILE A 2 -13.83 -34.85 0.24
N GLY A 3 -14.08 -33.98 -0.74
CA GLY A 3 -13.49 -34.08 -2.07
C GLY A 3 -11.95 -34.13 -2.01
N THR A 4 -11.33 -34.58 -3.09
CA THR A 4 -9.88 -34.45 -3.26
C THR A 4 -9.53 -32.96 -3.27
N PHE A 5 -8.72 -32.50 -2.31
CA PHE A 5 -8.16 -31.13 -2.30
C PHE A 5 -7.05 -30.95 -3.35
N GLU A 6 -7.15 -31.68 -4.46
CA GLU A 6 -6.24 -31.56 -5.59
C GLU A 6 -6.76 -30.45 -6.51
N PRO A 7 -5.89 -29.58 -7.05
CA PRO A 7 -6.30 -28.57 -8.02
C PRO A 7 -7.00 -29.19 -9.23
N ILE A 8 -8.06 -28.55 -9.72
CA ILE A 8 -8.69 -28.92 -10.99
C ILE A 8 -7.77 -28.63 -12.18
N LYS A 9 -6.89 -27.64 -12.02
CA LYS A 9 -5.91 -27.23 -13.03
C LYS A 9 -4.75 -26.52 -12.36
N PHE A 10 -3.58 -26.62 -12.98
CA PHE A 10 -2.41 -25.80 -12.64
C PHE A 10 -2.24 -24.64 -13.64
N GLY A 11 -1.78 -23.50 -13.13
CA GLY A 11 -1.35 -22.33 -13.91
C GLY A 11 0.05 -21.90 -13.50
N ILE A 12 0.61 -20.92 -14.21
CA ILE A 12 1.90 -20.30 -13.86
C ILE A 12 1.68 -18.81 -13.61
N LEU A 13 2.17 -18.32 -12.48
CA LEU A 13 2.17 -16.90 -12.13
C LEU A 13 3.52 -16.52 -11.52
N ALA A 14 4.16 -15.49 -12.07
CA ALA A 14 5.52 -15.08 -11.69
C ALA A 14 6.54 -16.25 -11.68
N GLY A 15 6.42 -17.18 -12.63
CA GLY A 15 7.30 -18.35 -12.73
C GLY A 15 7.06 -19.44 -11.68
N LYS A 16 6.05 -19.27 -10.81
CA LYS A 16 5.63 -20.27 -9.82
C LYS A 16 4.34 -20.94 -10.28
N GLU A 17 4.23 -22.24 -9.99
CA GLU A 17 3.01 -23.01 -10.24
C GLU A 17 1.92 -22.62 -9.22
N ILE A 18 0.71 -22.40 -9.71
CA ILE A 18 -0.48 -22.07 -8.91
C ILE A 18 -1.58 -23.10 -9.17
N GLY A 19 -2.25 -23.53 -8.11
CA GLY A 19 -3.40 -24.43 -8.20
C GLY A 19 -4.71 -23.64 -8.34
N ILE A 20 -5.54 -24.03 -9.31
CA ILE A 20 -6.92 -23.57 -9.46
C ILE A 20 -7.83 -24.64 -8.87
N TYR A 21 -8.79 -24.24 -8.06
CA TYR A 21 -9.69 -25.12 -7.33
C TYR A 21 -11.15 -24.85 -7.72
N GLU A 22 -12.02 -25.85 -7.60
CA GLU A 22 -13.46 -25.69 -7.86
C GLU A 22 -14.12 -24.77 -6.84
N GLN A 23 -14.92 -23.80 -7.29
CA GLN A 23 -15.58 -22.81 -6.43
C GLN A 23 -16.48 -23.45 -5.35
N SER A 24 -17.06 -24.62 -5.62
CA SER A 24 -17.89 -25.39 -4.68
C SER A 24 -17.15 -25.81 -3.41
N LEU A 25 -15.81 -25.86 -3.44
CA LEU A 25 -14.98 -26.07 -2.23
C LEU A 25 -15.03 -24.88 -1.26
N PHE A 26 -15.56 -23.73 -1.69
CA PHE A 26 -15.45 -22.43 -1.02
C PHE A 26 -16.81 -21.79 -0.66
N GLU A 27 -17.92 -22.53 -0.73
CA GLU A 27 -19.29 -22.00 -0.54
C GLU A 27 -19.63 -21.44 0.86
N ASN A 28 -18.71 -21.46 1.83
CA ASN A 28 -18.91 -20.93 3.20
C ASN A 28 -17.72 -20.05 3.66
N ASP A 29 -17.53 -18.88 3.06
CA ASP A 29 -16.48 -17.91 3.40
C ASP A 29 -15.04 -18.43 3.16
N GLY A 30 -14.28 -17.76 2.27
CA GLY A 30 -12.96 -18.22 1.79
C GLY A 30 -11.87 -18.51 2.84
N GLU A 31 -12.08 -18.15 4.11
CA GLU A 31 -11.24 -18.56 5.24
C GLU A 31 -11.38 -20.06 5.59
N ILE A 32 -12.58 -20.62 5.50
CA ILE A 32 -12.86 -22.01 5.89
C ILE A 32 -12.12 -23.01 4.98
N ALA A 33 -11.88 -22.63 3.72
CA ALA A 33 -11.20 -23.48 2.73
C ALA A 33 -9.67 -23.39 2.76
N SER A 34 -9.10 -22.20 3.00
CA SER A 34 -7.63 -22.03 3.13
C SER A 34 -7.08 -22.87 4.29
N LEU A 35 -7.83 -22.95 5.39
CA LEU A 35 -7.52 -23.80 6.53
C LEU A 35 -7.63 -25.30 6.21
N ALA A 36 -8.60 -25.71 5.39
CA ALA A 36 -8.76 -27.11 5.00
C ALA A 36 -7.60 -27.58 4.09
N ILE A 37 -7.21 -26.76 3.11
CA ILE A 37 -6.03 -26.99 2.27
C ILE A 37 -4.76 -27.04 3.15
N ALA A 38 -4.60 -26.10 4.09
CA ALA A 38 -3.49 -26.11 5.04
C ALA A 38 -3.42 -27.41 5.84
N LYS A 39 -4.56 -27.88 6.39
CA LYS A 39 -4.61 -29.13 7.14
C LYS A 39 -4.21 -30.34 6.29
N ASN A 40 -4.65 -30.38 5.03
CA ASN A 40 -4.28 -31.45 4.11
C ASN A 40 -2.76 -31.46 3.85
N ILE A 41 -2.19 -30.30 3.47
CA ILE A 41 -0.74 -30.16 3.25
C ILE A 41 0.04 -30.53 4.51
N ALA A 42 -0.36 -30.00 5.67
CA ALA A 42 0.29 -30.29 6.95
C ALA A 42 0.25 -31.78 7.29
N THR A 43 -0.88 -32.48 7.02
CA THR A 43 -0.99 -33.92 7.22
C THR A 43 -0.01 -34.69 6.33
N LYS A 44 0.06 -34.34 5.04
CA LYS A 44 1.00 -34.95 4.07
C LYS A 44 2.47 -34.68 4.43
N LEU A 45 2.80 -33.50 4.94
CA LEU A 45 4.15 -33.16 5.41
C LEU A 45 4.52 -33.93 6.69
N ASN A 46 3.58 -34.05 7.62
CA ASN A 46 3.75 -34.81 8.86
C ASN A 46 3.96 -36.32 8.58
N GLU A 47 3.24 -36.91 7.64
CA GLU A 47 3.46 -38.29 7.17
C GLU A 47 4.90 -38.50 6.65
N LYS A 48 5.47 -37.46 6.03
CA LYS A 48 6.86 -37.44 5.52
C LYS A 48 7.88 -36.99 6.56
N LYS A 49 7.47 -36.68 7.79
CA LYS A 49 8.31 -36.13 8.86
C LYS A 49 9.05 -34.85 8.44
N ILE A 50 8.35 -33.99 7.70
CA ILE A 50 8.84 -32.66 7.34
C ILE A 50 8.18 -31.66 8.29
N ASP A 51 9.00 -31.00 9.11
CA ASP A 51 8.55 -30.07 10.15
C ASP A 51 8.56 -28.59 9.71
N ASP A 52 8.97 -28.34 8.46
CA ASP A 52 9.09 -26.99 7.90
C ASP A 52 7.75 -26.27 7.88
N ALA A 53 7.77 -24.99 8.25
CA ALA A 53 6.63 -24.10 8.06
C ALA A 53 6.37 -23.85 6.57
N PHE A 54 5.11 -23.63 6.22
CA PHE A 54 4.72 -23.28 4.85
C PHE A 54 3.65 -22.18 4.85
N SER A 55 3.49 -21.53 3.70
CA SER A 55 2.49 -20.48 3.52
C SER A 55 1.51 -20.83 2.42
N ILE A 56 0.24 -20.47 2.62
CA ILE A 56 -0.81 -20.55 1.60
C ILE A 56 -1.12 -19.14 1.13
N TYR A 57 -1.12 -18.94 -0.18
CA TYR A 57 -1.46 -17.69 -0.83
C TYR A 57 -2.85 -17.80 -1.45
N ASN A 58 -3.81 -17.05 -0.93
CA ASN A 58 -5.16 -16.97 -1.48
C ASN A 58 -5.28 -15.75 -2.42
N LEU A 59 -5.07 -16.00 -3.71
CA LEU A 59 -5.09 -14.97 -4.74
C LEU A 59 -6.50 -14.40 -4.99
N ASP A 60 -7.56 -15.18 -4.75
CA ASP A 60 -8.93 -14.74 -4.96
C ASP A 60 -9.28 -13.56 -4.07
N VAL A 61 -8.76 -13.52 -2.84
CA VAL A 61 -8.96 -12.39 -1.93
C VAL A 61 -8.40 -11.09 -2.53
N VAL A 62 -7.25 -11.14 -3.21
CA VAL A 62 -6.67 -9.96 -3.86
C VAL A 62 -7.55 -9.48 -5.02
N VAL A 63 -8.06 -10.42 -5.82
CA VAL A 63 -8.99 -10.11 -6.92
C VAL A 63 -10.28 -9.49 -6.39
N GLN A 64 -10.88 -10.09 -5.35
CA GLN A 64 -12.09 -9.59 -4.70
C GLN A 64 -11.89 -8.19 -4.12
N ARG A 65 -10.77 -7.94 -3.44
CA ARG A 65 -10.40 -6.61 -2.93
C ARG A 65 -10.27 -5.59 -4.06
N LEU A 66 -9.70 -5.96 -5.21
CA LEU A 66 -9.60 -5.04 -6.33
C LEU A 66 -10.96 -4.75 -6.97
N LEU A 67 -11.83 -5.75 -7.09
CA LEU A 67 -13.20 -5.56 -7.57
C LEU A 67 -13.99 -4.63 -6.62
N GLN A 68 -13.91 -4.88 -5.31
CA GLN A 68 -14.49 -4.03 -4.28
C GLN A 68 -13.95 -2.60 -4.37
N TRP A 69 -12.63 -2.43 -4.53
CA TRP A 69 -12.01 -1.12 -4.71
C TRP A 69 -12.58 -0.38 -5.93
N ARG A 70 -12.69 -1.05 -7.08
CA ARG A 70 -13.21 -0.45 -8.32
C ARG A 70 -14.67 -0.05 -8.22
N GLU A 71 -15.48 -0.87 -7.55
CA GLU A 71 -16.90 -0.57 -7.31
C GLU A 71 -17.07 0.61 -6.36
N MET A 72 -16.32 0.61 -5.26
CA MET A 72 -16.48 1.56 -4.17
C MET A 72 -15.69 2.86 -4.35
N LEU A 73 -14.60 2.86 -5.11
CA LEU A 73 -13.75 4.01 -5.40
C LEU A 73 -13.48 4.14 -6.92
N PRO A 74 -14.52 4.27 -7.76
CA PRO A 74 -14.39 4.18 -9.22
C PRO A 74 -13.53 5.29 -9.83
N ARG A 75 -13.34 6.39 -9.10
CA ARG A 75 -12.51 7.54 -9.50
C ARG A 75 -11.05 7.43 -9.07
N ILE A 76 -10.70 6.44 -8.25
CA ILE A 76 -9.40 6.34 -7.58
C ILE A 76 -8.65 5.13 -8.09
N LYS A 77 -7.53 5.37 -8.80
CA LYS A 77 -6.67 4.28 -9.25
C LYS A 77 -5.72 3.83 -8.14
N PRO A 78 -5.68 2.53 -7.79
CA PRO A 78 -4.75 2.03 -6.78
C PRO A 78 -3.33 1.89 -7.34
N PHE A 79 -2.36 2.45 -6.62
CA PHE A 79 -0.93 2.21 -6.78
C PHE A 79 -0.46 1.38 -5.58
N TYR A 80 -0.20 0.09 -5.79
CA TYR A 80 0.13 -0.81 -4.69
C TYR A 80 1.46 -0.42 -4.03
N ALA A 81 1.45 -0.26 -2.71
CA ALA A 81 2.65 0.06 -1.93
C ALA A 81 3.54 -1.18 -1.77
N VAL A 82 4.57 -1.30 -2.63
CA VAL A 82 5.41 -2.52 -2.77
C VAL A 82 6.06 -2.95 -1.45
N LYS A 83 6.48 -1.97 -0.64
CA LYS A 83 7.03 -2.15 0.72
C LYS A 83 6.18 -3.02 1.65
N CYS A 84 4.87 -3.15 1.40
CA CYS A 84 3.97 -3.91 2.24
C CYS A 84 4.18 -5.43 2.09
N ASN A 85 4.30 -5.91 0.86
CA ASN A 85 4.63 -7.29 0.50
C ASN A 85 5.13 -7.30 -0.95
N ASN A 86 6.43 -7.52 -1.14
CA ASN A 86 7.08 -7.50 -2.45
C ASN A 86 7.16 -8.89 -3.10
N ASP A 87 6.30 -9.84 -2.70
CA ASP A 87 6.25 -11.17 -3.33
C ASP A 87 5.94 -11.06 -4.83
N PRO A 88 6.77 -11.67 -5.71
CA PRO A 88 6.57 -11.60 -7.16
C PRO A 88 5.19 -12.06 -7.65
N ILE A 89 4.54 -13.02 -6.97
CA ILE A 89 3.19 -13.48 -7.33
C ILE A 89 2.19 -12.34 -7.16
N LEU A 90 2.22 -11.67 -6.00
CA LEU A 90 1.31 -10.56 -5.71
C LEU A 90 1.54 -9.40 -6.68
N LEU A 91 2.79 -9.02 -6.89
CA LEU A 91 3.13 -7.92 -7.80
C LEU A 91 2.70 -8.25 -9.24
N LYS A 92 2.94 -9.46 -9.73
CA LYS A 92 2.50 -9.88 -11.07
C LYS A 92 0.98 -9.89 -11.20
N LEU A 93 0.27 -10.40 -10.19
CA LEU A 93 -1.20 -10.41 -10.17
C LEU A 93 -1.76 -8.99 -10.25
N LEU A 94 -1.30 -8.08 -9.39
CA LEU A 94 -1.77 -6.69 -9.37
C LEU A 94 -1.41 -5.94 -10.66
N ALA A 95 -0.24 -6.22 -11.23
CA ALA A 95 0.17 -5.70 -12.53
C ALA A 95 -0.76 -6.16 -13.67
N ASP A 96 -1.04 -7.47 -13.75
CA ASP A 96 -1.94 -8.05 -14.76
C ASP A 96 -3.36 -7.52 -14.64
N LEU A 97 -3.77 -7.20 -13.42
CA LEU A 97 -5.06 -6.58 -13.15
C LEU A 97 -5.05 -5.06 -13.37
N GLY A 98 -3.91 -4.44 -13.71
CA GLY A 98 -3.82 -3.03 -14.11
C GLY A 98 -3.62 -2.01 -12.97
N CYS A 99 -3.18 -2.45 -11.79
CA CYS A 99 -2.77 -1.55 -10.71
C CYS A 99 -1.46 -0.82 -11.06
N GLY A 100 -1.26 0.36 -10.47
CA GLY A 100 0.07 1.00 -10.43
C GLY A 100 0.91 0.51 -9.26
N PHE A 101 2.11 1.06 -9.10
CA PHE A 101 2.99 0.74 -7.97
C PHE A 101 3.56 1.98 -7.30
N ASP A 102 3.39 2.06 -5.98
CA ASP A 102 4.14 2.96 -5.11
C ASP A 102 5.44 2.25 -4.70
N CYS A 103 6.56 2.81 -5.17
CA CYS A 103 7.91 2.37 -4.84
C CYS A 103 8.59 3.39 -3.93
N ALA A 104 9.34 2.92 -2.94
CA ALA A 104 10.09 3.75 -1.99
C ALA A 104 11.62 3.61 -2.12
N SER A 105 12.09 2.70 -2.98
CA SER A 105 13.51 2.39 -3.16
C SER A 105 13.85 2.02 -4.60
N ARG A 106 15.15 2.10 -4.93
CA ARG A 106 15.68 1.60 -6.19
C ARG A 106 15.34 0.12 -6.41
N GLY A 107 15.45 -0.72 -5.37
CA GLY A 107 15.21 -2.15 -5.48
C GLY A 107 13.78 -2.48 -5.90
N GLU A 108 12.80 -1.74 -5.38
CA GLU A 108 11.39 -1.89 -5.76
C GLU A 108 11.17 -1.43 -7.21
N ILE A 109 11.71 -0.27 -7.62
CA ILE A 109 11.63 0.18 -9.02
C ILE A 109 12.25 -0.86 -9.97
N ASP A 110 13.44 -1.37 -9.63
CA ASP A 110 14.13 -2.40 -10.42
C ASP A 110 13.28 -3.67 -10.51
N GLN A 111 12.64 -4.09 -9.41
CA GLN A 111 11.76 -5.26 -9.39
C GLN A 111 10.53 -5.09 -10.29
N ILE A 112 9.93 -3.90 -10.35
CA ILE A 112 8.77 -3.64 -11.20
C ILE A 112 9.17 -3.56 -12.68
N ILE A 113 10.18 -2.75 -13.01
CA ILE A 113 10.58 -2.47 -14.39
C ILE A 113 11.31 -3.66 -15.03
N THR A 114 12.29 -4.24 -14.34
CA THR A 114 13.13 -5.32 -14.91
C THR A 114 12.33 -6.60 -15.15
N ASN A 115 11.33 -6.88 -14.31
CA ASN A 115 10.44 -8.03 -14.50
C ASN A 115 9.30 -7.74 -15.49
N GLY A 116 9.29 -6.56 -16.12
CA GLY A 116 8.27 -6.19 -17.11
C GLY A 116 6.86 -6.15 -16.55
N LEU A 117 6.69 -5.81 -15.26
CA LEU A 117 5.37 -5.82 -14.62
C LEU A 117 4.51 -4.66 -15.11
N THR A 118 5.08 -3.46 -15.24
CA THR A 118 4.38 -2.31 -15.79
C THR A 118 5.37 -1.29 -16.39
N ASN A 119 4.85 -0.23 -17.00
CA ASN A 119 5.66 0.86 -17.53
C ASN A 119 5.98 1.90 -16.45
N ALA A 120 6.97 2.75 -16.72
CA ALA A 120 7.42 3.76 -15.76
C ALA A 120 6.35 4.82 -15.42
N ASP A 121 5.41 5.10 -16.33
CA ASP A 121 4.29 6.02 -16.09
C ASP A 121 3.29 5.50 -15.03
N ASN A 122 3.28 4.20 -14.78
CA ASN A 122 2.42 3.55 -13.79
C ASN A 122 3.16 3.29 -12.46
N ILE A 123 4.26 4.00 -12.22
CA ILE A 123 5.02 3.99 -10.98
C ILE A 123 5.02 5.40 -10.38
N ILE A 124 4.79 5.47 -9.07
CA ILE A 124 5.08 6.66 -8.26
C ILE A 124 6.25 6.35 -7.33
N TYR A 125 7.31 7.17 -7.38
CA TYR A 125 8.42 7.08 -6.44
C TYR A 125 8.07 7.90 -5.18
N ALA A 126 7.22 7.34 -4.32
CA ALA A 126 6.60 8.03 -3.19
C ALA A 126 7.45 8.03 -1.89
N ASN A 127 8.77 8.04 -2.03
CA ASN A 127 9.67 8.35 -0.92
C ASN A 127 10.00 9.85 -0.93
N PRO A 128 9.61 10.64 0.09
CA PRO A 128 9.89 12.08 0.10
C PRO A 128 11.38 12.41 0.23
N CYS A 129 12.22 11.48 0.69
CA CYS A 129 13.64 11.71 0.98
C CYS A 129 14.53 10.69 0.25
N LYS A 130 15.00 11.03 -0.96
CA LYS A 130 15.68 10.11 -1.87
C LYS A 130 17.19 10.34 -1.95
N THR A 131 17.96 9.29 -2.25
CA THR A 131 19.40 9.44 -2.53
C THR A 131 19.61 9.98 -3.94
N ARG A 132 20.56 10.91 -4.16
CA ARG A 132 20.88 11.48 -5.50
C ARG A 132 21.05 10.43 -6.59
N LYS A 133 21.86 9.40 -6.32
CA LYS A 133 22.08 8.27 -7.25
C LYS A 133 20.80 7.50 -7.58
N TYR A 134 19.82 7.48 -6.68
CA TYR A 134 18.54 6.78 -6.90
C TYR A 134 17.54 7.66 -7.66
N ILE A 135 17.62 8.99 -7.52
CA ILE A 135 16.88 9.92 -8.38
C ILE A 135 17.39 9.80 -9.84
N GLN A 136 18.71 9.82 -10.04
CA GLN A 136 19.31 9.63 -11.37
C GLN A 136 18.97 8.27 -11.98
N HIS A 137 18.81 7.25 -11.14
CA HIS A 137 18.38 5.92 -11.57
C HIS A 137 16.92 5.92 -12.03
N ALA A 138 16.02 6.55 -11.27
CA ALA A 138 14.63 6.73 -11.65
C ALA A 138 14.51 7.49 -12.99
N ASP A 139 15.30 8.55 -13.17
CA ASP A 139 15.38 9.32 -14.42
C ASP A 139 15.78 8.45 -15.62
N LYS A 140 16.82 7.61 -15.47
CA LYS A 140 17.26 6.67 -16.52
C LYS A 140 16.19 5.64 -16.91
N LEU A 141 15.35 5.24 -15.96
CA LEU A 141 14.25 4.30 -16.20
C LEU A 141 12.95 5.00 -16.63
N GLY A 142 12.94 6.33 -16.71
CA GLY A 142 11.77 7.12 -17.10
C GLY A 142 10.70 7.26 -16.01
N VAL A 143 11.02 6.99 -14.75
CA VAL A 143 10.07 7.14 -13.62
C VAL A 143 10.02 8.60 -13.19
N ARG A 144 9.01 9.32 -13.69
CA ARG A 144 8.89 10.79 -13.54
C ARG A 144 8.19 11.24 -12.28
N ARG A 145 7.16 10.50 -11.82
CA ARG A 145 6.32 10.88 -10.67
C ARG A 145 7.07 10.64 -9.36
N MET A 146 7.33 11.69 -8.59
CA MET A 146 8.06 11.58 -7.31
C MET A 146 7.52 12.54 -6.26
N THR A 147 7.49 12.07 -5.01
CA THR A 147 7.08 12.92 -3.88
C THR A 147 8.25 13.73 -3.31
N PHE A 148 7.93 14.86 -2.69
CA PHE A 148 8.86 15.67 -1.89
C PHE A 148 8.10 16.39 -0.78
N ASP A 149 8.77 16.77 0.30
CA ASP A 149 8.19 17.53 1.42
C ASP A 149 9.13 18.60 1.99
N SER A 150 10.27 18.86 1.32
CA SER A 150 11.28 19.83 1.77
C SER A 150 11.95 20.56 0.61
N LEU A 151 12.56 21.72 0.89
CA LEU A 151 13.26 22.52 -0.10
C LEU A 151 14.54 21.82 -0.56
N GLU A 152 15.24 21.16 0.35
CA GLU A 152 16.45 20.40 0.09
C GLU A 152 16.18 19.25 -0.89
N GLU A 153 15.06 18.56 -0.72
CA GLU A 153 14.63 17.52 -1.66
C GLU A 153 14.31 18.11 -3.03
N LEU A 154 13.59 19.22 -3.06
CA LEU A 154 13.21 19.91 -4.30
C LEU A 154 14.45 20.32 -5.13
N ILE A 155 15.46 20.90 -4.48
CA ILE A 155 16.75 21.24 -5.11
C ILE A 155 17.46 19.98 -5.59
N LYS A 156 17.50 18.94 -4.75
CA LYS A 156 18.14 17.68 -5.10
C LYS A 156 17.49 16.99 -6.30
N ILE A 157 16.16 17.01 -6.42
CA ILE A 157 15.46 16.46 -7.59
C ILE A 157 15.80 17.27 -8.84
N LYS A 158 15.77 18.60 -8.76
CA LYS A 158 16.13 19.50 -9.88
C LYS A 158 17.52 19.22 -10.45
N GLU A 159 18.49 18.94 -9.59
CA GLU A 159 19.87 18.65 -9.99
C GLU A 159 20.06 17.26 -10.60
N ASN A 160 19.13 16.32 -10.39
CA ASN A 160 19.36 14.90 -10.62
C ASN A 160 18.29 14.19 -11.46
N HIS A 161 17.23 14.88 -11.88
CA HIS A 161 16.17 14.35 -12.73
C HIS A 161 15.86 15.33 -13.86
N SER A 162 15.84 14.85 -15.10
CA SER A 162 15.72 15.69 -16.30
C SER A 162 14.33 16.31 -16.48
N SER A 163 13.27 15.54 -16.18
CA SER A 163 11.88 16.00 -16.31
C SER A 163 10.97 15.42 -15.21
N PRO A 164 11.15 15.82 -13.94
CA PRO A 164 10.36 15.29 -12.82
C PRO A 164 8.93 15.83 -12.82
N GLU A 165 7.99 14.97 -12.44
CA GLU A 165 6.61 15.32 -12.12
C GLU A 165 6.46 15.29 -10.59
N LEU A 166 6.45 16.47 -9.97
CA LEU A 166 6.57 16.60 -8.52
C LEU A 166 5.22 16.56 -7.82
N ILE A 167 5.16 15.82 -6.72
CA ILE A 167 3.98 15.66 -5.88
C ILE A 167 4.34 16.11 -4.46
N LEU A 168 3.77 17.22 -4.01
CA LEU A 168 4.05 17.73 -2.66
C LEU A 168 3.35 16.86 -1.63
N ARG A 169 4.08 16.27 -0.68
CA ARG A 169 3.50 15.50 0.41
C ARG A 169 3.27 16.40 1.63
N ILE A 170 2.05 16.39 2.14
CA ILE A 170 1.69 17.10 3.37
C ILE A 170 1.55 16.15 4.56
N SER A 171 1.78 16.69 5.76
CA SER A 171 1.51 16.00 6.99
C SER A 171 0.01 16.01 7.31
N VAL A 172 -0.48 14.88 7.82
CA VAL A 172 -1.84 14.73 8.33
C VAL A 172 -1.73 13.97 9.64
N SER A 173 -2.20 14.58 10.72
CA SER A 173 -2.16 13.96 12.03
C SER A 173 -3.46 13.19 12.30
N ASP A 174 -3.40 11.85 12.19
CA ASP A 174 -4.27 10.96 12.96
C ASP A 174 -3.46 10.43 14.16
N PRO A 175 -3.62 11.00 15.36
CA PRO A 175 -2.89 10.54 16.55
C PRO A 175 -3.32 9.13 17.00
N THR A 176 -4.40 8.57 16.43
CA THR A 176 -4.95 7.25 16.76
C THR A 176 -4.52 6.16 15.78
N ALA A 177 -3.80 6.50 14.70
CA ALA A 177 -3.29 5.53 13.74
C ALA A 177 -2.29 4.56 14.40
N GLN A 178 -2.32 3.29 14.00
CA GLN A 178 -1.38 2.27 14.50
C GLN A 178 0.09 2.63 14.21
N CYS A 179 0.35 3.24 13.04
CA CYS A 179 1.66 3.76 12.70
C CYS A 179 1.56 5.21 12.19
N PRO A 180 1.75 6.21 13.08
CA PRO A 180 1.77 7.62 12.70
C PRO A 180 3.01 7.93 11.85
N LEU A 181 2.81 8.50 10.65
CA LEU A 181 3.89 8.86 9.72
C LEU A 181 4.19 10.36 9.69
N ALA A 182 3.25 11.19 10.17
CA ALA A 182 3.35 12.65 10.12
C ALA A 182 4.51 13.23 10.95
N THR A 183 5.02 12.49 11.94
CA THR A 183 6.20 12.89 12.72
C THR A 183 7.50 12.79 11.94
N LYS A 184 7.51 12.07 10.81
CA LYS A 184 8.69 11.82 9.98
C LYS A 184 8.59 12.42 8.59
N PHE A 185 7.39 12.46 8.01
CA PHE A 185 7.18 12.85 6.61
C PHE A 185 5.96 13.76 6.45
N GLY A 186 6.05 14.61 5.42
CA GLY A 186 5.02 15.57 5.05
C GLY A 186 5.25 16.94 5.67
N CYS A 187 5.19 17.98 4.85
CA CYS A 187 5.32 19.36 5.33
C CYS A 187 4.04 19.83 6.01
N ASP A 188 4.13 20.84 6.87
CA ASP A 188 2.95 21.50 7.41
C ASP A 188 2.11 22.13 6.28
N PRO A 189 0.81 21.79 6.16
CA PRO A 189 -0.01 22.25 5.03
C PRO A 189 -0.38 23.73 5.08
N LEU A 190 -0.23 24.41 6.23
CA LEU A 190 -0.61 25.82 6.40
C LEU A 190 0.58 26.76 6.24
N ILE A 191 1.76 26.35 6.70
CA ILE A 191 2.96 27.17 6.76
C ILE A 191 3.93 26.76 5.66
N GLU A 192 4.36 25.50 5.63
CA GLU A 192 5.46 25.05 4.78
C GLU A 192 5.00 24.76 3.35
N GLY A 193 3.81 24.16 3.18
CA GLY A 193 3.25 23.80 1.89
C GLY A 193 3.18 24.98 0.91
N PRO A 194 2.56 26.12 1.28
CA PRO A 194 2.53 27.31 0.41
C PRO A 194 3.93 27.84 0.05
N ILE A 195 4.88 27.78 0.99
CA ILE A 195 6.27 28.20 0.76
C ILE A 195 6.93 27.31 -0.28
N LEU A 196 6.79 25.98 -0.15
CA LEU A 196 7.37 25.00 -1.07
C LEU A 196 6.79 25.12 -2.48
N ILE A 197 5.47 25.34 -2.60
CA ILE A 197 4.80 25.57 -3.89
C ILE A 197 5.41 26.78 -4.61
N LYS A 198 5.55 27.90 -3.90
CA LYS A 198 6.15 29.12 -4.45
C LYS A 198 7.62 28.91 -4.82
N LYS A 199 8.39 28.18 -3.99
CA LYS A 199 9.79 27.85 -4.27
C LYS A 199 9.95 26.99 -5.51
N ALA A 200 9.06 26.02 -5.75
CA ALA A 200 9.09 25.21 -6.96
C ALA A 200 8.89 26.08 -8.22
N SER A 201 7.95 27.02 -8.19
CA SER A 201 7.75 27.99 -9.28
C SER A 201 9.02 28.82 -9.53
N GLN A 202 9.63 29.38 -8.49
CA GLN A 202 10.90 30.12 -8.57
C GLN A 202 12.07 29.29 -9.13
N LEU A 203 12.03 27.97 -8.95
CA LEU A 203 13.03 27.04 -9.44
C LEU A 203 12.73 26.51 -10.85
N ASN A 204 11.66 26.96 -11.51
CA ASN A 204 11.16 26.45 -12.79
C ASN A 204 10.83 24.95 -12.75
N LEU A 205 10.35 24.47 -11.61
CA LEU A 205 9.87 23.10 -11.43
C LEU A 205 8.35 23.11 -11.43
N LYS A 206 7.75 22.04 -11.97
CA LYS A 206 6.30 21.87 -12.04
C LYS A 206 5.83 20.90 -10.97
N ILE A 207 4.99 21.39 -10.07
CA ILE A 207 4.20 20.53 -9.18
C ILE A 207 2.96 20.10 -9.97
N ILE A 208 2.73 18.80 -10.02
CA ILE A 208 1.55 18.22 -10.67
C ILE A 208 0.46 17.86 -9.66
N GLY A 209 0.79 17.76 -8.38
CA GLY A 209 -0.16 17.27 -7.40
C GLY A 209 0.24 17.42 -5.94
N ILE A 210 -0.70 17.04 -5.07
CA ILE A 210 -0.51 16.93 -3.62
C ILE A 210 -0.77 15.49 -3.21
N SER A 211 0.03 14.98 -2.28
CA SER A 211 -0.17 13.68 -1.62
C SER A 211 -0.29 13.84 -0.11
N PHE A 212 -0.96 12.90 0.54
CA PHE A 212 -0.92 12.74 1.99
C PHE A 212 -0.98 11.26 2.37
N HIS A 213 -0.74 10.95 3.65
CA HIS A 213 -0.98 9.61 4.17
C HIS A 213 -1.43 9.70 5.63
N VAL A 214 -2.63 9.19 5.93
CA VAL A 214 -3.24 9.26 7.28
C VAL A 214 -2.62 8.29 8.32
N GLY A 215 -1.51 7.63 7.98
CA GLY A 215 -0.94 6.53 8.76
C GLY A 215 -1.55 5.14 8.46
N SER A 216 -0.81 4.09 8.81
CA SER A 216 -1.28 2.70 8.70
C SER A 216 -2.18 2.36 9.89
N GLY A 217 -3.33 1.70 9.63
CA GLY A 217 -4.29 1.37 10.69
C GLY A 217 -4.98 2.61 11.22
N CYS A 218 -5.45 3.48 10.32
CA CYS A 218 -6.20 4.70 10.65
C CYS A 218 -7.45 4.33 11.45
N ARG A 219 -7.66 5.00 12.58
CA ARG A 219 -8.81 4.75 13.47
C ARG A 219 -9.78 5.92 13.52
N ASP A 220 -9.41 7.08 12.96
CA ASP A 220 -10.32 8.20 12.71
C ASP A 220 -10.44 8.49 11.21
N PRO A 221 -11.49 7.96 10.54
CA PRO A 221 -11.76 8.26 9.14
C PRO A 221 -11.85 9.75 8.79
N LYS A 222 -12.15 10.64 9.76
CA LYS A 222 -12.20 12.09 9.52
C LYS A 222 -10.85 12.67 9.11
N ALA A 223 -9.74 12.00 9.44
CA ALA A 223 -8.41 12.39 8.99
C ALA A 223 -8.32 12.50 7.45
N PHE A 224 -9.00 11.61 6.71
CA PHE A 224 -9.07 11.71 5.25
C PHE A 224 -9.78 12.99 4.79
N ASN A 225 -10.91 13.37 5.40
CA ASN A 225 -11.63 14.59 5.04
C ASN A 225 -10.78 15.84 5.28
N LEU A 226 -10.14 15.93 6.46
CA LEU A 226 -9.27 17.06 6.80
C LEU A 226 -8.10 17.18 5.82
N ALA A 227 -7.50 16.05 5.46
CA ALA A 227 -6.41 15.99 4.50
C ALA A 227 -6.83 16.44 3.10
N ILE A 228 -7.96 15.95 2.59
CA ILE A 228 -8.49 16.33 1.27
C ILE A 228 -8.83 17.83 1.24
N CYS A 229 -9.43 18.36 2.31
CA CYS A 229 -9.69 19.79 2.45
C CYS A 229 -8.39 20.62 2.42
N ALA A 230 -7.34 20.19 3.13
CA ALA A 230 -6.04 20.85 3.09
C ALA A 230 -5.39 20.78 1.69
N CYS A 231 -5.46 19.62 1.04
CA CYS A 231 -4.98 19.44 -0.33
C CYS A 231 -5.68 20.41 -1.30
N LYS A 232 -6.99 20.62 -1.15
CA LYS A 232 -7.73 21.56 -2.01
C LYS A 232 -7.21 22.99 -1.90
N LYS A 233 -6.94 23.46 -0.68
CA LYS A 233 -6.36 24.80 -0.46
C LYS A 233 -4.99 24.93 -1.13
N LEU A 234 -4.15 23.90 -1.02
CA LEU A 234 -2.83 23.88 -1.66
C LEU A 234 -2.91 23.75 -3.19
N PHE A 235 -3.91 23.03 -3.71
CA PHE A 235 -4.22 23.00 -5.14
C PHE A 235 -4.49 24.40 -5.68
N ASP A 236 -5.32 25.19 -4.98
CA ASP A 236 -5.65 26.56 -5.41
C ASP A 236 -4.41 27.46 -5.40
N ILE A 237 -3.56 27.34 -4.38
CA ILE A 237 -2.27 28.05 -4.32
C ILE A 237 -1.35 27.62 -5.47
N GLY A 238 -1.27 26.31 -5.74
CA GLY A 238 -0.49 25.76 -6.84
C GLY A 238 -0.90 26.34 -8.19
N ILE A 239 -2.20 26.38 -8.48
CA ILE A 239 -2.75 26.95 -9.72
C ILE A 239 -2.38 28.44 -9.83
N MET A 240 -2.51 29.21 -8.75
CA MET A 240 -2.13 30.64 -8.74
C MET A 240 -0.63 30.87 -8.99
N GLU A 241 0.23 29.95 -8.54
CA GLU A 241 1.68 30.00 -8.74
C GLU A 241 2.13 29.39 -10.09
N GLY A 242 1.17 29.00 -10.96
CA GLY A 242 1.42 28.52 -12.32
C GLY A 242 1.67 27.00 -12.45
N HIS A 243 1.35 26.23 -11.41
CA HIS A 243 1.49 24.77 -11.43
C HIS A 243 0.28 24.09 -12.09
N SER A 244 0.47 22.87 -12.60
CA SER A 244 -0.57 22.15 -13.35
C SER A 244 -1.64 21.54 -12.45
N MET A 245 -1.28 21.11 -11.23
CA MET A 245 -2.20 20.61 -10.20
C MET A 245 -3.32 19.71 -10.76
N ASN A 246 -2.96 18.58 -11.34
CA ASN A 246 -3.85 17.63 -11.99
C ASN A 246 -3.87 16.23 -11.33
N LEU A 247 -3.13 16.03 -10.23
CA LEU A 247 -3.04 14.77 -9.50
C LEU A 247 -3.29 14.95 -8.00
N LEU A 248 -4.27 14.23 -7.46
CA LEU A 248 -4.44 14.07 -6.01
C LEU A 248 -4.09 12.63 -5.62
N ASP A 249 -3.19 12.48 -4.67
CA ASP A 249 -2.86 11.19 -4.09
C ASP A 249 -3.34 11.13 -2.62
N ILE A 250 -4.28 10.24 -2.34
CA ILE A 250 -4.88 10.10 -1.01
C ILE A 250 -4.12 9.11 -0.10
N GLY A 251 -2.99 8.57 -0.58
CA GLY A 251 -2.10 7.68 0.16
C GLY A 251 -2.75 6.36 0.57
N GLY A 252 -2.24 5.78 1.66
CA GLY A 252 -2.71 4.52 2.23
C GLY A 252 -3.44 4.67 3.56
N GLY A 253 -3.55 3.56 4.28
CA GLY A 253 -4.16 3.50 5.62
C GLY A 253 -5.39 2.59 5.71
N PHE A 254 -5.97 2.23 4.56
CA PHE A 254 -7.12 1.33 4.43
C PHE A 254 -6.92 0.00 5.18
N PRO A 255 -7.96 -0.52 5.84
CA PRO A 255 -7.92 -1.79 6.57
C PRO A 255 -7.67 -2.96 5.62
N GLY A 256 -6.94 -3.97 6.07
CA GLY A 256 -6.68 -5.19 5.30
C GLY A 256 -7.57 -6.38 5.68
N GLN A 257 -8.28 -6.26 6.80
CA GLN A 257 -9.18 -7.26 7.35
C GLN A 257 -10.54 -6.63 7.65
N ASP A 258 -11.61 -7.42 7.50
CA ASP A 258 -12.98 -6.92 7.67
C ASP A 258 -13.38 -6.76 9.15
N ASN A 259 -12.61 -7.34 10.07
CA ASN A 259 -12.82 -7.26 11.52
C ASN A 259 -12.05 -6.10 12.19
N GLU A 260 -11.41 -5.21 11.43
CA GLU A 260 -10.80 -4.01 11.98
C GLU A 260 -11.88 -3.06 12.54
N GLN A 261 -11.54 -2.27 13.57
CA GLN A 261 -12.47 -1.37 14.25
C GLN A 261 -13.18 -0.38 13.30
N ILE A 262 -12.48 0.02 12.24
CA ILE A 262 -12.99 0.90 11.19
C ILE A 262 -13.01 0.10 9.90
N THR A 263 -14.17 0.06 9.26
CA THR A 263 -14.36 -0.69 8.02
C THR A 263 -13.90 0.10 6.79
N PHE A 264 -13.55 -0.62 5.72
CA PHE A 264 -13.26 0.00 4.43
C PHE A 264 -14.43 0.87 3.93
N PHE A 265 -15.67 0.41 4.12
CA PHE A 265 -16.88 1.13 3.72
C PHE A 265 -17.02 2.50 4.40
N GLU A 266 -16.75 2.59 5.70
CA GLU A 266 -16.82 3.85 6.44
C GLU A 266 -15.80 4.88 5.93
N ILE A 267 -14.57 4.42 5.64
CA ILE A 267 -13.52 5.26 5.05
C ILE A 267 -13.92 5.72 3.64
N VAL A 268 -14.41 4.82 2.80
CA VAL A 268 -14.86 5.14 1.43
C VAL A 268 -15.94 6.22 1.45
N LYS A 269 -16.95 6.10 2.31
CA LYS A 269 -18.05 7.07 2.39
C LYS A 269 -17.53 8.48 2.69
N ILE A 270 -16.56 8.61 3.59
CA ILE A 270 -15.97 9.91 3.96
C ILE A 270 -15.11 10.46 2.82
N ILE A 271 -14.30 9.62 2.20
CA ILE A 271 -13.48 9.99 1.04
C ILE A 271 -14.38 10.48 -0.11
N GLN A 272 -15.39 9.72 -0.50
CA GLN A 272 -16.28 10.10 -1.60
C GLN A 272 -16.99 11.43 -1.34
N ASN A 273 -17.53 11.63 -0.13
CA ASN A 273 -18.17 12.90 0.23
C ASN A 273 -17.20 14.08 0.14
N SER A 274 -15.98 13.91 0.69
CA SER A 274 -14.96 14.96 0.67
C SER A 274 -14.44 15.25 -0.74
N LEU A 275 -14.25 14.21 -1.57
CA LEU A 275 -13.87 14.37 -2.98
C LEU A 275 -14.97 15.04 -3.80
N ASN A 276 -16.24 14.73 -3.57
CA ASN A 276 -17.34 15.39 -4.28
C ASN A 276 -17.43 16.88 -3.94
N GLU A 277 -17.13 17.25 -2.70
CA GLU A 277 -17.10 18.64 -2.25
C GLU A 277 -15.90 19.42 -2.78
N HIS A 278 -14.70 18.86 -2.67
CA HIS A 278 -13.46 19.61 -2.91
C HIS A 278 -12.85 19.38 -4.31
N PHE A 279 -13.06 18.19 -4.88
CA PHE A 279 -12.51 17.78 -6.17
C PHE A 279 -13.60 17.12 -7.02
N PRO A 280 -14.67 17.84 -7.40
CA PRO A 280 -15.77 17.28 -8.18
C PRO A 280 -15.26 16.77 -9.54
N VAL A 281 -16.02 15.86 -10.16
CA VAL A 281 -15.65 15.24 -11.45
C VAL A 281 -15.34 16.29 -12.54
N SER A 282 -16.01 17.44 -12.49
CA SER A 282 -15.79 18.58 -13.40
C SER A 282 -14.36 19.14 -13.36
N ASN A 283 -13.60 18.92 -12.29
CA ASN A 283 -12.20 19.37 -12.21
C ASN A 283 -11.28 18.55 -13.12
N ASN A 284 -11.71 17.36 -13.57
CA ASN A 284 -10.96 16.47 -14.45
C ASN A 284 -9.51 16.19 -13.96
N ILE A 285 -9.37 15.94 -12.65
CA ILE A 285 -8.08 15.56 -12.05
C ILE A 285 -7.95 14.04 -11.93
N GLU A 286 -6.72 13.54 -12.05
CA GLU A 286 -6.37 12.17 -11.69
C GLU A 286 -6.40 12.03 -10.17
N ILE A 287 -7.04 10.99 -9.66
CA ILE A 287 -7.02 10.65 -8.24
C ILE A 287 -6.44 9.25 -8.09
N ILE A 288 -5.42 9.13 -7.25
CA ILE A 288 -4.76 7.87 -6.95
C ILE A 288 -4.74 7.62 -5.44
N ALA A 289 -4.40 6.40 -5.05
CA ALA A 289 -4.13 6.04 -3.67
C ALA A 289 -2.99 5.03 -3.61
N GLU A 290 -2.42 4.85 -2.42
CA GLU A 290 -1.28 3.97 -2.14
C GLU A 290 -1.64 2.79 -1.20
N PRO A 291 -2.65 1.95 -1.52
CA PRO A 291 -3.04 0.84 -0.65
C PRO A 291 -1.95 -0.25 -0.60
N GLY A 292 -1.40 -0.50 0.59
CA GLY A 292 -0.54 -1.67 0.86
C GLY A 292 -1.31 -2.79 1.55
N ARG A 293 -1.58 -2.60 2.85
CA ARG A 293 -2.22 -3.59 3.73
C ARG A 293 -3.56 -4.11 3.20
N TYR A 294 -4.35 -3.23 2.59
CA TYR A 294 -5.64 -3.57 1.96
C TYR A 294 -5.56 -4.78 1.03
N PHE A 295 -4.48 -4.87 0.22
CA PHE A 295 -4.28 -5.99 -0.70
C PHE A 295 -3.46 -7.13 -0.07
N ALA A 296 -2.51 -6.81 0.81
CA ALA A 296 -1.50 -7.77 1.25
C ALA A 296 -1.90 -8.59 2.49
N SER A 297 -2.73 -8.05 3.39
CA SER A 297 -2.95 -8.66 4.72
C SER A 297 -3.59 -10.03 4.67
N SER A 298 -4.64 -10.18 3.87
CA SER A 298 -5.45 -11.40 3.83
C SER A 298 -5.01 -12.36 2.71
N LEU A 299 -3.91 -12.04 2.03
CA LEU A 299 -3.33 -12.88 0.98
C LEU A 299 -2.68 -14.14 1.54
N VAL A 300 -1.92 -14.04 2.64
CA VAL A 300 -1.03 -15.10 3.10
C VAL A 300 -1.46 -15.63 4.45
N SER A 301 -1.66 -16.95 4.53
CA SER A 301 -1.76 -17.69 5.79
C SER A 301 -0.46 -18.44 6.04
N LEU A 302 0.17 -18.22 7.20
CA LEU A 302 1.37 -18.95 7.64
C LEU A 302 0.97 -20.15 8.50
N CYS A 303 1.40 -21.34 8.11
CA CYS A 303 1.20 -22.58 8.84
C CYS A 303 2.51 -23.02 9.48
N THR A 304 2.52 -23.17 10.80
CA THR A 304 3.70 -23.58 11.58
C THR A 304 3.44 -24.88 12.31
N ASN A 305 4.51 -25.67 12.52
CA ASN A 305 4.44 -26.91 13.27
C ASN A 305 4.75 -26.68 14.76
N LEU A 306 4.05 -27.40 15.64
CA LEU A 306 4.36 -27.44 17.07
C LEU A 306 5.48 -28.47 17.30
N ILE A 307 6.73 -28.00 17.29
CA ILE A 307 7.91 -28.88 17.34
C ILE A 307 8.26 -29.38 18.75
N SER A 308 7.76 -28.74 19.80
CA SER A 308 8.00 -29.16 21.19
C SER A 308 6.95 -28.60 22.14
N VAL A 309 6.62 -29.38 23.17
CA VAL A 309 5.75 -28.99 24.28
C VAL A 309 6.40 -29.44 25.58
N THR A 310 6.68 -28.51 26.49
CA THR A 310 7.26 -28.81 27.80
C THR A 310 6.26 -28.45 28.89
N LYS A 311 5.97 -29.40 29.78
CA LYS A 311 5.22 -29.14 31.01
C LYS A 311 6.19 -28.74 32.11
N VAL A 312 6.05 -27.51 32.62
CA VAL A 312 6.87 -27.02 33.74
C VAL A 312 6.03 -27.05 35.01
N SER A 313 6.47 -27.84 36.00
CA SER A 313 5.91 -27.78 37.36
C SER A 313 6.37 -26.47 37.99
N ALA A 314 5.55 -25.42 37.95
CA ALA A 314 5.83 -24.17 38.63
C ALA A 314 5.69 -24.35 40.15
N PHE A 315 6.64 -25.01 40.79
CA PHE A 315 6.85 -24.85 42.22
C PHE A 315 7.68 -23.58 42.38
N ARG A 316 7.04 -22.43 42.64
CA ARG A 316 7.77 -21.25 43.12
C ARG A 316 8.29 -21.60 44.52
N PRO A 317 9.59 -21.87 44.72
CA PRO A 317 10.08 -22.05 46.08
C PRO A 317 9.86 -20.71 46.80
N LYS A 318 9.46 -20.74 48.07
CA LYS A 318 9.38 -19.55 48.95
C LYS A 318 10.71 -18.78 49.09
N PHE A 319 11.77 -19.14 48.38
CA PHE A 319 13.08 -18.47 48.43
C PHE A 319 13.07 -17.02 47.91
N LEU A 320 11.98 -16.55 47.28
CA LEU A 320 11.80 -15.13 46.95
C LEU A 320 11.13 -14.29 48.07
N GLU A 321 10.67 -14.89 49.16
CA GLU A 321 10.23 -14.15 50.36
C GLU A 321 11.41 -13.56 51.15
N PHE A 322 12.67 -13.92 50.84
CA PHE A 322 13.86 -13.32 51.46
C PHE A 322 14.35 -12.03 50.77
N TYR A 323 13.73 -11.63 49.65
CA TYR A 323 14.11 -10.44 48.87
C TYR A 323 12.97 -9.41 48.70
N LEU A 324 11.87 -9.55 49.45
CA LEU A 324 10.80 -8.55 49.61
C LEU A 324 10.67 -8.16 51.08
#